data_AF-A0A3D4BK67-F1
#
_entry.id   AF-A0A3D4BK67-F1
#
_cell.length_a   1.000
_cell.length_b   1.000
_cell.length_c   1.000
_cell.angle_alpha   90.00
_cell.angle_beta   90.00
_cell.angle_gamma   90.00
#
_symmetry.space_group_name_H-M   'P 1'
#
loop_
_entity.id
_entity.type
_entity.pdbx_description
1 polymer ?
#
loop_
_entity_poly.entity_id
_entity_poly.type
_entity_poly.pdbx_seq_one_letter_code
_entity_poly.pdbx_strand_id
1 'polypeptide(L)'
;MNESEQELEKQESEVNKNLAYVFVPIAIILVTISIYQSNSLDYKREKYLESKKTEFNGKITDKKEDGDYTRASRFMILNGSYQVRIPNEIYYQINVGDSVFKEYGKDSAYYYLKNGKVLIEDCNRYIREDYLKLKSKKTKN
;
A
#
# COMPACT_ATOMS: atom_id res chain seq x y z
N MET A 1 15.29 -61.29 -5.77
CA MET A 1 15.26 -60.30 -4.69
C MET A 1 15.34 -61.06 -3.38
N ASN A 2 16.42 -60.91 -2.64
CA ASN A 2 16.61 -61.62 -1.37
C ASN A 2 15.85 -60.91 -0.23
N GLU A 3 15.53 -61.63 0.85
CA GLU A 3 14.77 -61.09 2.00
C GLU A 3 15.39 -59.80 2.57
N SER A 4 16.72 -59.68 2.55
CA SER A 4 17.43 -58.47 2.99
C SER A 4 17.17 -57.24 2.12
N GLU A 5 16.99 -57.41 0.80
CA GLU A 5 16.65 -56.31 -0.12
C GLU A 5 15.22 -55.83 0.12
N GLN A 6 14.29 -56.75 0.43
CA GLN A 6 12.90 -56.40 0.77
C GLN A 6 12.77 -55.66 2.11
N GLU A 7 13.60 -56.00 3.11
CA GLU A 7 13.64 -55.27 4.37
C GLU A 7 14.23 -53.87 4.22
N LEU A 8 15.28 -53.72 3.40
CA LEU A 8 15.89 -52.42 3.08
C LEU A 8 14.88 -51.49 2.37
N GLU A 9 14.16 -51.97 1.37
CA GLU A 9 13.12 -51.19 0.68
C GLU A 9 12.00 -50.73 1.63
N LYS A 10 11.60 -51.58 2.59
CA LYS A 10 10.60 -51.21 3.60
C LYS A 10 11.12 -50.12 4.54
N GLN A 11 12.37 -50.24 4.99
CA GLN A 11 12.99 -49.22 5.84
C GLN A 11 13.15 -47.89 5.10
N GLU A 12 13.59 -47.90 3.85
CA GLU A 12 13.68 -46.68 3.03
C GLU A 12 12.31 -46.05 2.79
N SER A 13 11.29 -46.86 2.48
CA SER A 13 9.91 -46.40 2.32
C SER A 13 9.38 -45.74 3.59
N GLU A 14 9.61 -46.33 4.75
CA GLU A 14 9.16 -45.80 6.04
C GLU A 14 9.90 -44.51 6.41
N VAL A 15 11.20 -44.45 6.17
CA VAL A 15 12.02 -43.23 6.33
C VAL A 15 11.53 -42.11 5.41
N ASN A 16 11.29 -42.40 4.13
CA ASN A 16 10.78 -41.43 3.17
C ASN A 16 9.38 -40.92 3.54
N LYS A 17 8.52 -41.80 4.06
CA LYS A 17 7.17 -41.43 4.51
C LYS A 17 7.21 -40.52 5.73
N ASN A 18 8.09 -40.81 6.70
CA ASN A 18 8.30 -39.98 7.88
C ASN A 18 8.93 -38.63 7.52
N LEU A 19 9.90 -38.62 6.61
CA LEU A 19 10.46 -37.39 6.02
C LEU A 19 9.37 -36.55 5.36
N ALA A 20 8.56 -37.15 4.49
CA ALA A 20 7.45 -36.45 3.83
C ALA A 20 6.44 -35.90 4.83
N TYR A 21 6.12 -36.62 5.90
CA TYR A 21 5.21 -36.16 6.95
C TYR A 21 5.69 -34.88 7.65
N VAL A 22 7.01 -34.67 7.75
CA VAL A 22 7.61 -33.46 8.32
C VAL A 22 7.77 -32.36 7.27
N PHE A 23 8.29 -32.69 6.09
CA PHE A 23 8.64 -31.70 5.07
C PHE A 23 7.43 -31.15 4.30
N VAL A 24 6.38 -31.96 4.06
CA VAL A 24 5.20 -31.53 3.31
C VAL A 24 4.45 -30.39 4.03
N PRO A 25 4.14 -30.48 5.34
CA PRO A 25 3.52 -29.36 6.06
C PRO A 25 4.36 -28.08 6.04
N ILE A 26 5.68 -28.18 6.19
CA ILE A 26 6.60 -27.04 6.13
C ILE A 26 6.53 -26.38 4.75
N ALA A 27 6.58 -27.17 3.68
CA ALA A 27 6.48 -26.68 2.31
C ALA A 27 5.13 -25.96 2.05
N ILE A 28 4.01 -26.50 2.54
CA ILE A 28 2.68 -25.88 2.42
C ILE A 28 2.64 -24.50 3.11
N ILE A 29 3.22 -24.40 4.31
CA ILE A 29 3.29 -23.13 5.06
C ILE A 29 4.12 -22.10 4.26
N LEU A 30 5.29 -22.49 3.75
CA LEU A 30 6.15 -21.61 2.96
C LEU A 30 5.46 -21.11 1.68
N VAL A 31 4.73 -21.98 0.97
CA VAL A 31 3.95 -21.61 -0.22
C VAL A 31 2.86 -20.62 0.15
N THR A 32 2.12 -20.86 1.24
CA THR A 32 1.03 -19.98 1.69
C THR A 32 1.55 -18.59 2.07
N ILE A 33 2.66 -18.52 2.81
CA ILE A 33 3.32 -17.25 3.15
C ILE A 33 3.74 -16.51 1.87
N SER A 34 4.30 -17.23 0.90
CA SER A 34 4.78 -16.64 -0.36
C SER A 34 3.64 -16.05 -1.21
N ILE A 35 2.50 -16.75 -1.28
CA ILE A 35 1.29 -16.27 -1.96
C ILE A 35 0.76 -15.01 -1.25
N TYR A 36 0.64 -15.04 0.07
CA TYR A 36 0.15 -13.91 0.87
C TYR A 36 1.03 -12.66 0.68
N GLN A 37 2.36 -12.82 0.76
CA GLN A 37 3.30 -11.71 0.56
C GLN A 37 3.23 -11.13 -0.86
N SER A 38 3.08 -11.97 -1.88
CA SER A 38 2.97 -11.52 -3.27
C SER A 38 1.67 -10.75 -3.50
N ASN A 39 0.54 -11.28 -3.06
CA ASN A 39 -0.76 -10.59 -3.16
C ASN A 39 -0.74 -9.25 -2.42
N SER A 40 -0.10 -9.19 -1.25
CA SER A 40 0.04 -7.94 -0.48
C SER A 40 0.89 -6.89 -1.22
N LEU A 41 1.98 -7.30 -1.87
CA LEU A 41 2.84 -6.40 -2.64
C LEU A 41 2.10 -5.84 -3.86
N ASP A 42 1.41 -6.70 -4.61
CA ASP A 42 0.69 -6.30 -5.82
C ASP A 42 -0.47 -5.35 -5.47
N TYR A 43 -1.23 -5.67 -4.42
CA TYR A 43 -2.28 -4.79 -3.90
C TYR A 43 -1.75 -3.39 -3.55
N LYS A 44 -0.64 -3.29 -2.82
CA LYS A 44 -0.07 -2.00 -2.43
C LYS A 44 0.54 -1.25 -3.60
N ARG A 45 1.13 -1.97 -4.56
CA ARG A 45 1.61 -1.38 -5.82
C ARG A 45 0.45 -0.76 -6.58
N GLU A 46 -0.65 -1.47 -6.72
CA GLU A 46 -1.85 -1.00 -7.41
C GLU A 46 -2.40 0.25 -6.73
N LYS A 47 -2.56 0.22 -5.40
CA LYS A 47 -3.00 1.40 -4.62
C LYS A 47 -2.07 2.61 -4.76
N TYR A 48 -0.76 2.40 -4.77
CA TYR A 48 0.19 3.48 -5.02
C TYR A 48 0.02 4.07 -6.43
N LEU A 49 -0.08 3.22 -7.45
CA LEU A 49 -0.25 3.66 -8.84
C LEU A 49 -1.59 4.37 -9.06
N GLU A 50 -2.67 3.88 -8.44
CA GLU A 50 -3.99 4.50 -8.47
C GLU A 50 -3.91 5.94 -7.92
N SER A 51 -3.37 6.10 -6.70
CA SER A 51 -3.20 7.41 -6.04
C SER A 51 -2.28 8.36 -6.82
N LYS A 52 -1.22 7.81 -7.43
CA LYS A 52 -0.30 8.57 -8.29
C LYS A 52 -0.97 9.08 -9.57
N LYS A 53 -1.90 8.31 -10.13
CA LYS A 53 -2.68 8.67 -11.33
C LYS A 53 -3.84 9.62 -11.02
N THR A 54 -4.25 9.78 -9.76
CA THR A 54 -5.25 10.77 -9.39
C THR A 54 -4.71 12.18 -9.67
N GLU A 55 -5.41 12.93 -10.51
CA GLU A 55 -5.14 14.34 -10.76
C GLU A 55 -6.26 15.19 -10.15
N PHE A 56 -5.90 16.39 -9.73
CA PHE A 56 -6.89 17.38 -9.34
C PHE A 56 -6.31 18.77 -9.49
N ASN A 57 -7.12 19.67 -10.02
CA ASN A 57 -6.81 21.09 -10.05
C ASN A 57 -8.08 21.86 -9.74
N GLY A 58 -7.93 23.01 -9.10
CA GLY A 58 -9.09 23.82 -8.82
C GLY A 58 -8.90 24.83 -7.72
N LYS A 59 -9.93 25.67 -7.57
CA LYS A 59 -10.05 26.59 -6.45
C LYS A 59 -10.83 25.90 -5.34
N ILE A 60 -10.34 26.02 -4.11
CA ILE A 60 -11.03 25.49 -2.93
C ILE A 60 -12.30 26.32 -2.72
N THR A 61 -13.46 25.70 -2.87
CA THR A 61 -14.76 26.35 -2.66
C THR A 61 -15.26 26.14 -1.24
N ASP A 62 -14.93 24.99 -0.63
CA ASP A 62 -15.39 24.64 0.71
C ASP A 62 -14.46 23.59 1.34
N LYS A 63 -14.65 23.34 2.64
CA LYS A 63 -13.90 22.37 3.45
C LYS A 63 -14.86 21.58 4.32
N LYS A 64 -14.64 20.27 4.39
CA LYS A 64 -15.50 19.35 5.16
C LYS A 64 -14.70 18.54 6.17
N GLU A 65 -15.28 18.37 7.34
CA GLU A 65 -14.80 17.52 8.42
C GLU A 65 -15.86 16.45 8.71
N ASP A 66 -15.49 15.17 8.58
CA ASP A 66 -16.38 14.04 8.86
C ASP A 66 -16.26 13.60 10.33
N GLY A 67 -16.67 14.48 11.24
CA GLY A 67 -16.78 14.23 12.69
C GLY A 67 -15.88 15.11 13.55
N ASP A 68 -16.26 15.30 14.81
CA ASP A 68 -15.61 16.22 15.76
C ASP A 68 -14.51 15.53 16.59
N TYR A 69 -13.54 14.90 15.92
CA TYR A 69 -12.41 14.22 16.59
C TYR A 69 -11.12 14.36 15.80
N THR A 70 -9.98 14.22 16.48
CA THR A 70 -8.64 14.49 15.93
C THR A 70 -8.26 13.63 14.72
N ARG A 71 -8.88 12.45 14.57
CA ARG A 71 -8.66 11.52 13.44
C ARG A 71 -9.75 11.57 12.37
N ALA A 72 -10.68 12.52 12.47
CA ALA A 72 -11.75 12.67 11.51
C ALA A 72 -11.18 12.95 10.12
N SER A 73 -11.84 12.39 9.10
CA SER A 73 -11.40 12.62 7.72
C SER A 73 -11.65 14.06 7.32
N ARG A 74 -10.65 14.67 6.68
CA ARG A 74 -10.67 16.04 6.21
C ARG A 74 -10.72 16.08 4.71
N PHE A 75 -11.55 16.95 4.18
CA PHE A 75 -11.73 17.11 2.75
C PHE A 75 -11.66 18.58 2.37
N MET A 76 -11.04 18.83 1.23
CA MET A 76 -11.26 20.06 0.47
C MET A 76 -12.25 19.78 -0.65
N ILE A 77 -13.09 20.76 -0.93
CA ILE A 77 -14.06 20.74 -2.02
C ILE A 77 -13.57 21.73 -3.07
N LEU A 78 -13.36 21.25 -4.28
CA LEU A 78 -12.92 22.07 -5.42
C LEU A 78 -14.11 22.51 -6.27
N ASN A 79 -13.89 23.50 -7.12
CA ASN A 79 -14.84 23.89 -8.16
C ASN A 79 -15.30 22.67 -8.98
N GLY A 80 -16.61 22.52 -9.17
CA GLY A 80 -17.21 21.31 -9.76
C GLY A 80 -17.56 20.22 -8.74
N SER A 81 -17.55 20.52 -7.44
CA SER A 81 -17.95 19.63 -6.33
C SER A 81 -17.05 18.39 -6.16
N TYR A 82 -15.81 18.45 -6.67
CA TYR A 82 -14.84 17.38 -6.48
C TYR A 82 -14.30 17.40 -5.05
N GLN A 83 -14.47 16.29 -4.33
CA GLN A 83 -14.01 16.15 -2.95
C GLN A 83 -12.67 15.44 -2.91
N VAL A 84 -11.66 16.09 -2.32
CA VAL A 84 -10.33 15.52 -2.15
C VAL A 84 -10.04 15.38 -0.67
N ARG A 85 -9.75 14.14 -0.24
CA ARG A 85 -9.27 13.88 1.11
C ARG A 85 -7.87 14.44 1.26
N ILE A 86 -7.62 15.19 2.33
CA ILE A 86 -6.32 15.80 2.62
C ILE A 86 -5.86 15.48 4.04
N PRO A 87 -4.55 15.52 4.32
CA PRO A 87 -4.04 15.37 5.68
C PRO A 87 -4.52 16.50 6.59
N ASN A 88 -4.60 16.20 7.89
CA ASN A 88 -4.95 17.19 8.91
C ASN A 88 -4.02 18.40 8.88
N GLU A 89 -2.71 18.19 8.68
CA GLU A 89 -1.71 19.25 8.67
C GLU A 89 -1.97 20.25 7.54
N ILE A 90 -2.41 19.77 6.38
CA ILE A 90 -2.73 20.61 5.22
C ILE A 90 -4.09 21.28 5.40
N TYR A 91 -5.08 20.56 5.96
CA TYR A 91 -6.41 21.08 6.19
C TYR A 91 -6.38 22.41 6.95
N TYR A 92 -5.59 22.56 8.01
CA TYR A 92 -5.56 23.80 8.79
C TYR A 92 -4.73 24.92 8.15
N GLN A 93 -3.92 24.63 7.13
CA GLN A 93 -3.07 25.62 6.45
C GLN A 93 -3.74 26.25 5.22
N ILE A 94 -4.70 25.55 4.61
CA ILE A 94 -5.39 26.00 3.40
C ILE A 94 -6.75 26.64 3.75
N ASN A 95 -7.17 27.60 2.93
CA ASN A 95 -8.39 28.36 3.09
C ASN A 95 -9.26 28.31 1.83
N VAL A 96 -10.55 28.61 2.03
CA VAL A 96 -11.47 28.82 0.91
C VAL A 96 -10.94 29.94 0.01
N GLY A 97 -10.87 29.64 -1.27
CA GLY A 97 -10.38 30.48 -2.34
C GLY A 97 -8.88 30.37 -2.63
N ASP A 98 -8.12 29.57 -1.89
CA ASP A 98 -6.80 29.12 -2.34
C ASP A 98 -6.96 28.17 -3.55
N SER A 99 -5.87 27.97 -4.30
CA SER A 99 -5.88 27.07 -5.46
C SER A 99 -4.97 25.88 -5.22
N VAL A 100 -5.35 24.72 -5.76
CA VAL A 100 -4.57 23.49 -5.66
C VAL A 100 -4.34 22.89 -7.04
N PHE A 101 -3.19 22.26 -7.20
CA PHE A 101 -2.81 21.53 -8.39
C PHE A 101 -2.02 20.28 -8.04
N LYS A 102 -2.49 19.13 -8.51
CA LYS A 102 -1.75 17.86 -8.53
C LYS A 102 -1.79 17.32 -9.95
N GLU A 103 -0.62 17.19 -10.54
CA GLU A 103 -0.45 16.62 -11.87
C GLU A 103 -0.56 15.09 -11.84
N TYR A 104 -1.08 14.53 -12.93
CA TYR A 104 -1.06 13.09 -13.18
C TYR A 104 0.36 12.53 -13.08
N GLY A 105 0.51 11.38 -12.42
CA GLY A 105 1.81 10.71 -12.34
C GLY A 105 2.78 11.36 -11.35
N LYS A 106 2.41 12.45 -10.68
CA LYS A 106 3.21 13.07 -9.61
C LYS A 106 2.74 12.64 -8.24
N ASP A 107 3.68 12.61 -7.31
CA ASP A 107 3.41 12.30 -5.89
C ASP A 107 3.07 13.55 -5.08
N SER A 108 3.34 14.74 -5.63
CA SER A 108 3.18 16.01 -4.93
C SER A 108 1.97 16.80 -5.41
N ALA A 109 1.24 17.39 -4.46
CA ALA A 109 0.26 18.45 -4.70
C ALA A 109 0.83 19.81 -4.26
N TYR A 110 0.47 20.84 -5.02
CA TYR A 110 0.87 22.22 -4.81
C TYR A 110 -0.35 23.04 -4.42
N TYR A 111 -0.26 23.74 -3.29
CA TYR A 111 -1.30 24.63 -2.80
C TYR A 111 -0.81 26.07 -2.87
N TYR A 112 -1.44 26.86 -3.74
CA TYR A 112 -1.17 28.27 -3.93
C TYR A 112 -2.08 29.07 -3.01
N LEU A 113 -1.50 29.56 -1.91
CA LEU A 113 -2.23 30.33 -0.91
C LEU A 113 -2.41 31.79 -1.38
N LYS A 114 -3.51 32.42 -0.96
CA LYS A 114 -3.79 33.84 -1.25
C LYS A 114 -2.68 34.81 -0.83
N ASN A 115 -1.88 34.45 0.18
CA ASN A 115 -0.75 35.27 0.63
C ASN A 115 0.51 35.12 -0.24
N GLY A 116 0.44 34.38 -1.36
CA GLY A 116 1.55 34.15 -2.30
C GLY A 116 2.46 32.98 -1.91
N LYS A 117 2.27 32.35 -0.75
CA LYS A 117 3.02 31.16 -0.34
C LYS A 117 2.54 29.93 -1.12
N VAL A 118 3.47 29.03 -1.45
CA VAL A 118 3.17 27.71 -2.00
C VAL A 118 3.46 26.64 -0.95
N LEU A 119 2.48 25.82 -0.62
CA LEU A 119 2.68 24.60 0.17
C LEU A 119 2.84 23.41 -0.78
N ILE A 120 3.77 22.53 -0.46
CA ILE A 120 4.03 21.31 -1.22
C ILE A 120 3.78 20.13 -0.29
N GLU A 121 2.89 19.24 -0.68
CA GLU A 121 2.54 18.05 0.06
C GLU A 121 2.86 16.82 -0.79
N ASP A 122 3.55 15.84 -0.21
CA ASP A 122 3.67 14.51 -0.81
C ASP A 122 2.45 13.66 -0.41
N CYS A 123 1.42 13.68 -1.24
CA CYS A 123 0.16 12.98 -1.03
C CYS A 123 0.33 11.45 -0.99
N ASN A 124 1.41 10.94 -1.59
CA ASN A 124 1.65 9.51 -1.74
C ASN A 124 2.69 8.95 -0.78
N ARG A 125 3.31 9.78 0.08
CA ARG A 125 4.43 9.39 0.95
C ARG A 125 4.16 8.08 1.69
N TYR A 126 3.05 8.00 2.40
CA TYR A 126 2.72 6.83 3.22
C TYR A 126 2.55 5.55 2.39
N ILE A 127 1.77 5.62 1.30
CA ILE A 127 1.49 4.45 0.45
C ILE A 127 2.77 4.02 -0.31
N ARG A 128 3.58 5.00 -0.73
CA ARG A 128 4.87 4.76 -1.40
C ARG A 128 5.87 4.11 -0.45
N GLU A 129 6.02 4.61 0.77
CA GLU A 129 6.90 4.02 1.78
C GLU A 129 6.49 2.59 2.13
N ASP A 130 5.19 2.34 2.28
CA ASP A 130 4.66 1.01 2.59
C ASP A 130 4.89 0.02 1.43
N TYR A 131 4.70 0.44 0.19
CA TYR A 131 5.05 -0.33 -1.01
C TYR A 131 6.56 -0.63 -1.08
N LEU A 132 7.41 0.40 -0.90
CA LEU A 132 8.87 0.25 -0.98
C LEU A 132 9.41 -0.66 0.14
N LYS A 133 8.85 -0.58 1.34
CA LYS A 133 9.22 -1.44 2.48
C LYS A 133 8.97 -2.91 2.14
N LEU A 134 7.81 -3.24 1.58
CA LEU A 134 7.50 -4.62 1.18
C LEU A 134 8.32 -5.08 -0.02
N LYS A 135 8.52 -4.21 -1.01
CA LYS A 135 9.40 -4.50 -2.15
C LYS A 135 10.80 -4.87 -1.68
N SER A 136 11.37 -4.09 -0.76
CA SER A 136 12.71 -4.34 -0.21
C SER A 136 12.82 -5.66 0.55
N LYS A 137 11.75 -6.09 1.23
CA LYS A 137 11.70 -7.39 1.91
C LYS A 137 11.65 -8.56 0.92
N LYS A 138 10.89 -8.41 -0.18
CA LYS A 138 10.82 -9.44 -1.25
C LYS A 138 12.16 -9.61 -1.98
N THR A 139 12.94 -8.54 -2.14
CA THR A 139 14.26 -8.62 -2.81
C THR A 139 15.36 -9.23 -1.93
N LYS A 140 15.16 -9.33 -0.61
CA LYS A 140 16.13 -9.92 0.33
C LYS A 140 15.90 -11.41 0.63
N ASN A 141 14.76 -11.96 0.22
CA ASN A 141 14.42 -13.38 0.31
C ASN A 141 14.61 -14.05 -1.05
#